data_AF-A0A2I0FAD9-F1
#
_entry.id   AF-A0A2I0FAD9-F1
#
_cell.length_a   1.000
_cell.length_b   1.000
_cell.length_c   1.000
_cell.angle_alpha   90.00
_cell.angle_beta   90.00
_cell.angle_gamma   90.00
#
_symmetry.space_group_name_H-M   'P 1'
#
loop_
_entity.id
_entity.type
_entity.pdbx_description
1 polymer ?
#
loop_
_entity_poly.entity_id
_entity_poly.type
_entity_poly.pdbx_seq_one_letter_code
_entity_poly.pdbx_strand_id
1 'polypeptide(L)'
;MNKASRKATSLKEDGLASIAKLQNRYFCIGITGLSKSGKSTFITSLINQLIHHENANLAGFSPVLSERLLGVKMHPLADTNIPVFPYEKNYQSLTQAQAKWPASTTDSSGCLLELRLSRAGRRLNPLKAEQFSLFLEIRDYPGEWLLDLPLREMSFARWSEQCQAQYQASPRRELMGDLYDELSQLDLMSAVDETVLTSLNAKFVQFLHDCKYKHSSLSLIQPGRFLLPGSVENNELLNFVPLLGCQKYSQEELNGAAENSYYKHCQRNYQGYVKQLVDPFYKNFFSRIDRQLVLVDVVNTLNSGPEYLDDMRQALTSITESFSYGNQNRLVQLFKPKIDKVVFAATKIDQVLSEDHDAVRQLLGVIVKQAYKSAQHEGVQPICEATAAVRSSKEIKHQGDRGIAGCGVNGKPIGYIHPTIPTRIPEGEQWQPFLDWQIPLLNPPQGLSFSNQDVLPHIRIDSILNELIGDKCL
;
A
#
# COMPACT_ATOMS: atom_id res chain seq x y z
N MET A 1 27.11 -24.35 5.91
CA MET A 1 26.43 -24.89 4.70
C MET A 1 27.18 -24.46 3.45
N ASN A 2 27.55 -25.41 2.61
CA ASN A 2 28.52 -25.26 1.52
C ASN A 2 27.87 -24.59 0.28
N LYS A 3 28.62 -23.82 -0.55
CA LYS A 3 28.07 -23.10 -1.73
C LYS A 3 27.32 -24.02 -2.71
N ALA A 4 27.76 -25.27 -2.83
CA ALA A 4 27.12 -26.29 -3.66
C ALA A 4 25.74 -26.73 -3.13
N SER A 5 25.55 -26.76 -1.80
CA SER A 5 24.24 -27.13 -1.22
C SER A 5 23.21 -26.03 -1.45
N ARG A 6 23.60 -24.74 -1.31
CA ARG A 6 22.71 -23.61 -1.62
C ARG A 6 22.28 -23.58 -3.09
N LYS A 7 23.20 -23.87 -4.02
CA LYS A 7 22.91 -23.88 -5.46
C LYS A 7 21.98 -25.04 -5.86
N ALA A 8 22.16 -26.22 -5.25
CA ALA A 8 21.28 -27.37 -5.47
C ALA A 8 19.89 -27.18 -4.87
N THR A 9 19.77 -26.49 -3.73
CA THR A 9 18.47 -26.12 -3.14
C THR A 9 17.74 -25.10 -4.02
N SER A 10 18.41 -24.04 -4.48
CA SER A 10 17.82 -23.03 -5.38
C SER A 10 17.35 -23.64 -6.71
N LEU A 11 18.13 -24.53 -7.34
CA LEU A 11 17.72 -25.21 -8.59
C LEU A 11 16.48 -26.10 -8.41
N LYS A 12 16.30 -26.72 -7.23
CA LYS A 12 15.10 -27.51 -6.91
C LYS A 12 13.89 -26.61 -6.62
N GLU A 13 14.08 -25.51 -5.91
CA GLU A 13 13.05 -24.52 -5.62
C GLU A 13 12.55 -23.82 -6.90
N ASP A 14 13.47 -23.45 -7.80
CA ASP A 14 13.14 -22.87 -9.11
C ASP A 14 12.38 -23.86 -10.01
N GLY A 15 12.78 -25.14 -9.98
CA GLY A 15 12.08 -26.22 -10.70
C GLY A 15 10.66 -26.46 -10.17
N LEU A 16 10.48 -26.47 -8.84
CA LEU A 16 9.17 -26.62 -8.19
C LEU A 16 8.26 -25.42 -8.48
N ALA A 17 8.77 -24.19 -8.42
CA ALA A 17 8.03 -22.99 -8.76
C ALA A 17 7.62 -22.96 -10.24
N SER A 18 8.48 -23.43 -11.13
CA SER A 18 8.20 -23.50 -12.57
C SER A 18 7.12 -24.54 -12.90
N ILE A 19 7.18 -25.72 -12.27
CA ILE A 19 6.15 -26.77 -12.42
C ILE A 19 4.82 -26.31 -11.80
N ALA A 20 4.85 -25.64 -10.64
CA ALA A 20 3.66 -25.08 -10.01
C ALA A 20 3.02 -23.99 -10.87
N LYS A 21 3.81 -23.13 -11.51
CA LYS A 21 3.32 -22.13 -12.49
C LYS A 21 2.61 -22.80 -13.68
N LEU A 22 3.16 -23.89 -14.20
CA LEU A 22 2.53 -24.68 -15.27
C LEU A 22 1.23 -25.38 -14.83
N GLN A 23 1.07 -25.64 -13.53
CA GLN A 23 -0.13 -26.23 -12.93
C GLN A 23 -1.12 -25.19 -12.38
N ASN A 24 -0.92 -23.88 -12.61
CA ASN A 24 -1.70 -22.79 -11.99
C ASN A 24 -1.75 -22.84 -10.45
N ARG A 25 -0.69 -23.35 -9.82
CA ARG A 25 -0.52 -23.45 -8.36
C ARG A 25 0.45 -22.42 -7.80
N TYR A 26 0.82 -21.42 -8.60
CA TYR A 26 1.65 -20.30 -8.18
C TYR A 26 0.84 -19.03 -8.35
N PHE A 27 0.80 -18.20 -7.33
CA PHE A 27 -0.03 -17.01 -7.30
C PHE A 27 0.67 -15.87 -6.60
N CYS A 28 0.74 -14.71 -7.23
CA CYS A 28 1.40 -13.53 -6.68
C CYS A 28 0.36 -12.51 -6.21
N ILE A 29 0.41 -12.17 -4.93
CA ILE A 29 -0.34 -11.05 -4.38
C ILE A 29 0.58 -9.85 -4.16
N GLY A 30 0.18 -8.70 -4.70
CA GLY A 30 0.76 -7.42 -4.37
C GLY A 30 0.07 -6.85 -3.14
N ILE A 31 0.84 -6.42 -2.16
CA ILE A 31 0.31 -5.70 -0.99
C ILE A 31 0.93 -4.32 -1.00
N THR A 32 0.05 -3.33 -1.05
CA THR A 32 0.40 -1.92 -0.97
C THR A 32 -0.53 -1.23 0.01
N GLY A 33 -0.27 0.03 0.30
CA GLY A 33 -1.15 0.79 1.17
C GLY A 33 -0.97 2.28 1.01
N LEU A 34 -2.08 2.99 1.15
CA LEU A 34 -2.04 4.44 1.28
C LEU A 34 -1.46 4.82 2.64
N SER A 35 -1.05 6.07 2.73
CA SER A 35 -0.41 6.69 3.88
C SER A 35 -0.69 6.11 5.26
N LYS A 36 0.36 5.57 5.90
CA LYS A 36 0.34 5.00 7.26
C LYS A 36 -0.70 3.88 7.50
N SER A 37 -1.15 3.19 6.46
CA SER A 37 -2.15 2.09 6.54
C SER A 37 -1.74 0.84 7.30
N GLY A 38 -0.47 0.69 7.72
CA GLY A 38 -0.02 -0.45 8.54
C GLY A 38 0.38 -1.70 7.76
N LYS A 39 0.88 -1.54 6.52
CA LYS A 39 1.30 -2.62 5.62
C LYS A 39 2.25 -3.64 6.24
N SER A 40 3.37 -3.21 6.83
CA SER A 40 4.33 -4.12 7.48
C SER A 40 3.67 -4.97 8.58
N THR A 41 2.79 -4.35 9.38
CA THR A 41 2.00 -5.04 10.41
C THR A 41 1.04 -6.05 9.80
N PHE A 42 0.34 -5.67 8.72
CA PHE A 42 -0.59 -6.55 8.01
C PHE A 42 0.09 -7.79 7.45
N ILE A 43 1.18 -7.63 6.71
CA ILE A 43 1.92 -8.75 6.11
C ILE A 43 2.49 -9.65 7.21
N THR A 44 3.04 -9.07 8.28
CA THR A 44 3.55 -9.84 9.43
C THR A 44 2.45 -10.66 10.08
N SER A 45 1.27 -10.06 10.32
CA SER A 45 0.15 -10.79 10.89
C SER A 45 -0.40 -11.87 9.95
N LEU A 46 -0.56 -11.57 8.66
CA LEU A 46 -0.99 -12.54 7.66
C LEU A 46 -0.11 -13.79 7.63
N ILE A 47 1.22 -13.60 7.60
CA ILE A 47 2.20 -14.69 7.63
C ILE A 47 2.09 -15.45 8.97
N ASN A 48 1.98 -14.74 10.10
CA ASN A 48 1.83 -15.34 11.42
C ASN A 48 0.56 -16.22 11.50
N GLN A 49 -0.60 -15.72 11.07
CA GLN A 49 -1.85 -16.49 11.07
C GLN A 49 -1.74 -17.76 10.22
N LEU A 50 -1.14 -17.66 9.02
CA LEU A 50 -0.99 -18.79 8.11
C LEU A 50 -0.03 -19.86 8.65
N ILE A 51 1.13 -19.44 9.18
CA ILE A 51 2.10 -20.36 9.78
C ILE A 51 1.50 -21.08 10.98
N HIS A 52 0.78 -20.33 11.83
CA HIS A 52 0.19 -20.85 13.07
C HIS A 52 -1.30 -21.18 12.93
N HIS A 53 -1.75 -21.56 11.73
CA HIS A 53 -3.17 -21.76 11.39
C HIS A 53 -3.94 -22.71 12.31
N GLU A 54 -3.28 -23.67 12.95
CA GLU A 54 -3.88 -24.61 13.91
C GLU A 54 -4.41 -23.91 15.19
N ASN A 55 -3.74 -22.82 15.60
CA ASN A 55 -4.09 -22.04 16.79
C ASN A 55 -4.70 -20.67 16.44
N ALA A 56 -4.67 -20.29 15.16
CA ALA A 56 -5.17 -19.02 14.67
C ALA A 56 -6.70 -19.05 14.47
N ASN A 57 -7.35 -17.91 14.73
CA ASN A 57 -8.79 -17.78 14.50
C ASN A 57 -9.09 -17.42 13.05
N LEU A 58 -8.91 -18.37 12.13
CA LEU A 58 -9.11 -18.18 10.69
C LEU A 58 -10.44 -18.76 10.17
N ALA A 59 -11.53 -18.63 10.93
CA ALA A 59 -12.82 -19.23 10.60
C ALA A 59 -13.44 -18.73 9.27
N GLY A 60 -13.15 -17.49 8.87
CA GLY A 60 -13.56 -16.92 7.58
C GLY A 60 -12.76 -17.43 6.38
N PHE A 61 -11.66 -18.17 6.61
CA PHE A 61 -10.84 -18.74 5.54
C PHE A 61 -11.23 -20.20 5.29
N SER A 62 -11.92 -20.45 4.18
CA SER A 62 -12.53 -21.75 3.87
C SER A 62 -11.59 -22.96 4.05
N PRO A 63 -10.31 -22.94 3.61
CA PRO A 63 -9.40 -24.06 3.80
C PRO A 63 -9.09 -24.39 5.26
N VAL A 64 -9.07 -23.40 6.16
CA VAL A 64 -8.89 -23.66 7.59
C VAL A 64 -10.19 -24.17 8.20
N LEU A 65 -11.33 -23.52 7.89
CA LEU A 65 -12.65 -23.94 8.38
C LEU A 65 -13.00 -25.38 8.01
N SER A 66 -12.53 -25.85 6.84
CA SER A 66 -12.77 -27.21 6.35
C SER A 66 -11.64 -28.20 6.66
N GLU A 67 -10.67 -27.83 7.52
CA GLU A 67 -9.51 -28.64 7.90
C GLU A 67 -8.69 -29.13 6.68
N ARG A 68 -8.68 -28.34 5.61
CA ARG A 68 -7.95 -28.64 4.37
C ARG A 68 -6.58 -28.03 4.30
N LEU A 69 -6.30 -26.97 5.06
CA LEU A 69 -4.94 -26.46 5.22
C LEU A 69 -4.17 -27.39 6.17
N LEU A 70 -3.18 -28.10 5.62
CA LEU A 70 -2.39 -29.12 6.32
C LEU A 70 -1.06 -28.59 6.86
N GLY A 71 -0.64 -27.41 6.40
CA GLY A 71 0.62 -26.81 6.80
C GLY A 71 1.06 -25.67 5.89
N VAL A 72 1.87 -24.77 6.45
CA VAL A 72 2.44 -23.63 5.72
C VAL A 72 3.94 -23.58 5.94
N LYS A 73 4.70 -23.34 4.87
CA LYS A 73 6.16 -23.12 4.93
C LYS A 73 6.54 -21.84 4.22
N MET A 74 7.43 -21.07 4.82
CA MET A 74 7.98 -19.86 4.21
C MET A 74 9.30 -20.19 3.51
N HIS A 75 9.43 -19.73 2.28
CA HIS A 75 10.61 -19.88 1.42
C HIS A 75 11.07 -18.49 0.94
N PRO A 76 12.37 -18.32 0.61
CA PRO A 76 12.81 -17.13 -0.12
C PRO A 76 12.16 -17.07 -1.51
N LEU A 77 12.14 -15.88 -2.11
CA LEU A 77 11.74 -15.73 -3.50
C LEU A 77 12.80 -16.34 -4.43
N ALA A 78 12.35 -16.91 -5.55
CA ALA A 78 13.23 -17.34 -6.64
C ALA A 78 14.03 -16.17 -7.24
N ASP A 79 13.40 -14.99 -7.30
CA ASP A 79 14.04 -13.77 -7.76
C ASP A 79 14.91 -13.18 -6.64
N THR A 80 16.22 -13.43 -6.71
CA THR A 80 17.17 -13.01 -5.67
C THR A 80 17.42 -11.50 -5.65
N ASN A 81 16.89 -10.74 -6.62
CA ASN A 81 17.00 -9.28 -6.64
C ASN A 81 15.96 -8.60 -5.74
N ILE A 82 14.93 -9.33 -5.31
CA ILE A 82 13.91 -8.81 -4.38
C ILE A 82 14.32 -9.22 -2.95
N PRO A 83 14.54 -8.25 -2.04
CA PRO A 83 14.84 -8.54 -0.65
C PRO A 83 13.76 -9.40 0.03
N VAL A 84 14.17 -10.27 0.96
CA VAL A 84 13.23 -11.06 1.75
C VAL A 84 12.48 -10.17 2.74
N PHE A 85 11.17 -10.32 2.83
CA PHE A 85 10.35 -9.62 3.81
C PHE A 85 10.80 -9.98 5.25
N PRO A 86 11.07 -8.99 6.13
CA PRO A 86 11.68 -9.23 7.45
C PRO A 86 10.66 -9.71 8.50
N TYR A 87 9.95 -10.82 8.22
CA TYR A 87 8.91 -11.38 9.08
C TYR A 87 9.37 -11.57 10.52
N GLU A 88 10.50 -12.26 10.72
CA GLU A 88 10.98 -12.62 12.06
C GLU A 88 11.29 -11.39 12.91
N LYS A 89 12.00 -10.40 12.34
CA LYS A 89 12.29 -9.13 13.00
C LYS A 89 11.01 -8.37 13.37
N ASN A 90 10.04 -8.33 12.45
CA ASN A 90 8.77 -7.64 12.68
C ASN A 90 7.95 -8.36 13.76
N TYR A 91 7.90 -9.69 13.74
CA TYR A 91 7.21 -10.48 14.74
C TYR A 91 7.85 -10.30 16.12
N GLN A 92 9.18 -10.37 16.23
CA GLN A 92 9.92 -10.06 17.46
C GLN A 92 9.58 -8.67 18.01
N SER A 93 9.48 -7.65 17.14
CA SER A 93 9.14 -6.30 17.58
C SER A 93 7.74 -6.20 18.22
N LEU A 94 6.80 -7.04 17.78
CA LEU A 94 5.43 -7.09 18.31
C LEU A 94 5.29 -7.92 19.58
N THR A 95 6.24 -8.82 19.86
CA THR A 95 6.17 -9.79 20.97
C THR A 95 7.29 -9.67 22.00
N GLN A 96 8.10 -8.62 21.93
CA GLN A 96 9.08 -8.30 22.97
C GLN A 96 8.41 -7.59 24.16
N ALA A 97 9.08 -7.58 25.32
CA ALA A 97 8.54 -6.96 26.54
C ALA A 97 8.15 -5.48 26.36
N GLN A 98 8.90 -4.74 25.53
CA GLN A 98 8.51 -3.40 25.06
C GLN A 98 8.08 -3.46 23.61
N ALA A 99 6.88 -4.01 23.36
CA ALA A 99 6.38 -4.20 22.01
C ALA A 99 6.30 -2.87 21.23
N LYS A 100 6.74 -2.89 19.98
CA LYS A 100 6.75 -1.75 19.06
C LYS A 100 6.15 -2.15 17.73
N TRP A 101 5.49 -1.21 17.08
CA TRP A 101 5.02 -1.42 15.72
C TRP A 101 6.20 -1.63 14.75
N PRO A 102 6.10 -2.57 13.80
CA PRO A 102 7.11 -2.75 12.76
C PRO A 102 7.40 -1.45 12.00
N ALA A 103 8.65 -1.29 11.55
CA ALA A 103 9.02 -0.15 10.73
C ALA A 103 8.24 -0.13 9.40
N SER A 104 7.90 1.06 8.94
CA SER A 104 7.28 1.27 7.62
C SER A 104 8.18 0.74 6.51
N THR A 105 7.58 0.14 5.49
CA THR A 105 8.29 -0.30 4.28
C THR A 105 8.92 0.90 3.56
N THR A 106 10.21 0.82 3.28
CA THR A 106 10.97 1.86 2.55
C THR A 106 11.40 1.44 1.14
N ASP A 107 11.36 0.14 0.85
CA ASP A 107 11.75 -0.45 -0.43
C ASP A 107 10.87 -1.69 -0.69
N SER A 108 10.89 -2.22 -1.91
CA SER A 108 10.24 -3.47 -2.25
C SER A 108 10.86 -4.68 -1.53
N SER A 109 10.03 -5.63 -1.14
CA SER A 109 10.44 -6.92 -0.58
C SER A 109 9.39 -7.99 -0.86
N GLY A 110 9.65 -9.24 -0.48
CA GLY A 110 8.63 -10.27 -0.56
C GLY A 110 9.02 -11.61 0.04
N CYS A 111 8.10 -12.56 -0.05
CA CYS A 111 8.31 -13.93 0.40
C CYS A 111 7.42 -14.91 -0.36
N LEU A 112 7.74 -16.20 -0.28
CA LEU A 112 6.93 -17.27 -0.85
C LEU A 112 6.39 -18.15 0.27
N LEU A 113 5.07 -18.34 0.33
CA LEU A 113 4.42 -19.28 1.24
C LEU A 113 3.97 -20.52 0.46
N GLU A 114 4.42 -21.70 0.86
CA GLU A 114 3.91 -22.99 0.41
C GLU A 114 2.77 -23.42 1.34
N LEU A 115 1.53 -23.34 0.87
CA LEU A 115 0.35 -23.83 1.55
C LEU A 115 0.07 -25.26 1.10
N ARG A 116 0.22 -26.22 2.00
CA ARG A 116 -0.12 -27.63 1.76
C ARG A 116 -1.60 -27.83 2.01
N LEU A 117 -2.31 -28.27 0.99
CA LEU A 117 -3.76 -28.37 0.97
C LEU A 117 -4.20 -29.80 0.67
N SER A 118 -5.29 -30.23 1.30
CA SER A 118 -6.06 -31.38 0.84
C SER A 118 -7.19 -30.93 -0.08
N ARG A 119 -7.40 -31.66 -1.19
CA ARG A 119 -8.57 -31.46 -2.04
C ARG A 119 -9.83 -31.86 -1.28
N ALA A 120 -10.93 -31.14 -1.53
CA ALA A 120 -12.23 -31.55 -1.01
C ALA A 120 -12.54 -32.99 -1.49
N GLY A 121 -12.53 -33.96 -0.57
CA GLY A 121 -12.78 -35.34 -0.91
C GLY A 121 -14.20 -35.53 -1.46
N ARG A 122 -14.39 -36.42 -2.44
CA ARG A 122 -15.72 -37.01 -2.67
C ARG A 122 -16.12 -37.69 -1.35
N ARG A 123 -17.34 -37.41 -0.85
CA ARG A 123 -17.91 -37.81 0.46
C ARG A 123 -17.73 -39.29 0.89
N LEU A 124 -17.21 -40.15 0.03
CA LEU A 124 -17.10 -41.58 0.21
C LEU A 124 -15.72 -42.07 0.71
N ASN A 125 -14.64 -41.26 0.71
CA ASN A 125 -13.36 -41.72 1.26
C ASN A 125 -12.37 -40.59 1.66
N PRO A 126 -12.45 -40.04 2.89
CA PRO A 126 -11.58 -38.94 3.34
C PRO A 126 -10.10 -39.33 3.41
N LEU A 127 -9.78 -40.62 3.58
CA LEU A 127 -8.41 -41.15 3.65
C LEU A 127 -7.66 -41.15 2.31
N LYS A 128 -8.33 -40.80 1.18
CA LYS A 128 -7.73 -40.71 -0.17
C LYS A 128 -7.74 -39.28 -0.74
N ALA A 129 -7.94 -38.26 0.09
CA ALA A 129 -7.91 -36.87 -0.39
C ALA A 129 -6.52 -36.55 -0.98
N GLU A 130 -6.48 -36.24 -2.28
CA GLU A 130 -5.25 -35.85 -2.97
C GLU A 130 -4.72 -34.54 -2.37
N GLN A 131 -3.43 -34.53 -2.03
CA GLN A 131 -2.75 -33.35 -1.48
C GLN A 131 -2.03 -32.58 -2.58
N PHE A 132 -1.97 -31.27 -2.43
CA PHE A 132 -1.19 -30.41 -3.32
C PHE A 132 -0.62 -29.21 -2.56
N SER A 133 0.38 -28.55 -3.14
CA SER A 133 0.91 -27.29 -2.61
C SER A 133 0.46 -26.12 -3.49
N LEU A 134 -0.11 -25.09 -2.87
CA LEU A 134 -0.31 -23.77 -3.45
C LEU A 134 0.85 -22.87 -3.02
N PHE A 135 1.49 -22.22 -3.98
CA PHE A 135 2.62 -21.32 -3.76
C PHE A 135 2.13 -19.87 -3.85
N LEU A 136 2.02 -19.20 -2.71
CA LEU A 136 1.60 -17.82 -2.59
C LEU A 136 2.82 -16.91 -2.47
N GLU A 137 3.15 -16.20 -3.55
CA GLU A 137 4.14 -15.13 -3.54
C GLU A 137 3.49 -13.85 -2.98
N ILE A 138 4.09 -13.26 -1.95
CA ILE A 138 3.68 -11.97 -1.38
C ILE A 138 4.73 -10.94 -1.78
N ARG A 139 4.28 -9.88 -2.44
CA ARG A 139 5.12 -8.73 -2.84
C ARG A 139 4.72 -7.50 -2.05
N ASP A 140 5.65 -7.02 -1.23
CA ASP A 140 5.54 -5.80 -0.42
C ASP A 140 6.21 -4.64 -1.15
N TYR A 141 5.52 -3.51 -1.33
CA TYR A 141 6.12 -2.31 -1.92
C TYR A 141 5.44 -1.02 -1.46
N PRO A 142 6.13 0.14 -1.47
CA PRO A 142 5.54 1.41 -1.07
C PRO A 142 4.36 1.83 -1.97
N GLY A 143 3.30 2.40 -1.38
CA GLY A 143 2.14 2.89 -2.14
C GLY A 143 2.46 4.10 -3.00
N GLU A 144 3.42 4.91 -2.56
CA GLU A 144 3.94 6.09 -3.26
C GLU A 144 4.50 5.70 -4.63
N TRP A 145 5.10 4.51 -4.75
CA TRP A 145 5.64 4.04 -6.02
C TRP A 145 4.57 3.68 -7.04
N LEU A 146 3.38 3.27 -6.56
CA LEU A 146 2.22 2.97 -7.39
C LEU A 146 1.63 4.24 -7.99
N LEU A 147 1.66 5.34 -7.22
CA LEU A 147 1.17 6.64 -7.67
C LEU A 147 1.97 7.18 -8.84
N ASP A 148 3.21 6.77 -9.04
CA ASP A 148 4.01 7.21 -10.19
C ASP A 148 3.71 6.44 -11.49
N LEU A 149 2.92 5.36 -11.46
CA LEU A 149 2.64 4.60 -12.69
C LEU A 149 2.02 5.44 -13.83
N PRO A 150 1.09 6.39 -13.57
CA PRO A 150 0.58 7.31 -14.58
C PRO A 150 1.65 8.22 -15.21
N LEU A 151 2.79 8.45 -14.54
CA LEU A 151 3.87 9.29 -15.08
C LEU A 151 4.47 8.73 -16.37
N ARG A 152 4.33 7.42 -16.61
CA ARG A 152 4.77 6.73 -17.84
C ARG A 152 4.12 7.28 -19.10
N GLU A 153 2.88 7.74 -18.98
CA GLU A 153 2.08 8.27 -20.09
C GLU A 153 1.85 9.79 -19.94
N MET A 154 2.61 10.46 -19.06
CA MET A 154 2.44 11.87 -18.73
C MET A 154 3.72 12.64 -19.07
N SER A 155 3.58 13.68 -19.90
CA SER A 155 4.68 14.61 -20.16
C SER A 155 5.02 15.41 -18.91
N PHE A 156 6.29 15.84 -18.78
CA PHE A 156 6.75 16.69 -17.69
C PHE A 156 5.95 18.00 -17.52
N ALA A 157 5.56 18.65 -18.62
CA ALA A 157 4.74 19.86 -18.58
C ALA A 157 3.37 19.59 -17.93
N ARG A 158 2.63 18.59 -18.45
CA ARG A 158 1.36 18.13 -17.87
C ARG A 158 1.47 17.73 -16.39
N TRP A 159 2.54 17.04 -16.00
CA TRP A 159 2.77 16.71 -14.59
C TRP A 159 2.96 17.96 -13.74
N SER A 160 3.75 18.93 -14.22
CA SER A 160 3.97 20.20 -13.52
C SER A 160 2.69 21.03 -13.38
N GLU A 161 1.82 21.03 -14.39
CA GLU A 161 0.50 21.68 -14.34
C GLU A 161 -0.42 21.01 -13.32
N GLN A 162 -0.42 19.68 -13.23
CA GLN A 162 -1.16 18.96 -12.20
C GLN A 162 -0.66 19.30 -10.79
N CYS A 163 0.66 19.34 -10.60
CA CYS A 163 1.25 19.80 -9.35
C CYS A 163 0.82 21.23 -9.00
N GLN A 164 0.83 22.14 -9.97
CA GLN A 164 0.38 23.51 -9.76
C GLN A 164 -1.07 23.57 -9.25
N ALA A 165 -1.98 22.83 -9.90
CA ALA A 165 -3.40 22.83 -9.51
C ALA A 165 -3.59 22.26 -8.09
N GLN A 166 -2.84 21.21 -7.74
CA GLN A 166 -2.89 20.59 -6.41
C GLN A 166 -2.30 21.48 -5.31
N TYR A 167 -1.23 22.21 -5.61
CA TYR A 167 -0.46 22.94 -4.60
C TYR A 167 -1.05 24.30 -4.26
N GLN A 168 -2.03 24.76 -5.05
CA GLN A 168 -2.83 25.94 -4.74
C GLN A 168 -3.87 25.71 -3.65
N ALA A 169 -4.28 24.46 -3.44
CA ALA A 169 -5.30 24.11 -2.47
C ALA A 169 -4.70 23.74 -1.10
N SER A 170 -5.47 23.99 -0.05
CA SER A 170 -5.18 23.49 1.30
C SER A 170 -5.25 21.96 1.34
N PRO A 171 -4.40 21.26 2.13
CA PRO A 171 -3.36 21.78 3.03
C PRO A 171 -1.99 21.99 2.35
N ARG A 172 -1.86 21.74 1.04
CA ARG A 172 -0.57 21.77 0.36
C ARG A 172 -0.02 23.18 0.25
N ARG A 173 -0.87 24.18 0.04
CA ARG A 173 -0.43 25.57 -0.06
C ARG A 173 0.30 26.03 1.21
N GLU A 174 -0.23 25.66 2.38
CA GLU A 174 0.33 25.98 3.69
C GLU A 174 1.59 25.17 3.97
N LEU A 175 1.61 23.88 3.61
CA LEU A 175 2.78 23.02 3.78
C LEU A 175 3.97 23.45 2.91
N MET A 176 3.70 23.99 1.72
CA MET A 176 4.73 24.42 0.79
C MET A 176 5.39 25.74 1.23
N GLY A 177 4.65 26.63 1.89
CA GLY A 177 5.15 27.91 2.37
C GLY A 177 5.78 28.75 1.24
N ASP A 178 6.96 29.32 1.52
CA ASP A 178 7.70 30.20 0.60
C ASP A 178 8.16 29.49 -0.69
N LEU A 179 8.32 28.15 -0.66
CA LEU A 179 8.76 27.37 -1.82
C LEU A 179 7.79 27.53 -3.00
N TYR A 180 6.49 27.69 -2.75
CA TYR A 180 5.52 27.90 -3.82
C TYR A 180 5.83 29.17 -4.62
N ASP A 181 6.20 30.25 -3.93
CA ASP A 181 6.49 31.54 -4.57
C ASP A 181 7.84 31.48 -5.29
N GLU A 182 8.85 30.82 -4.70
CA GLU A 182 10.14 30.55 -5.36
C GLU A 182 9.96 29.78 -6.68
N LEU A 183 9.17 28.70 -6.68
CA LEU A 183 8.90 27.91 -7.89
C LEU A 183 8.03 28.65 -8.90
N SER A 184 7.13 29.53 -8.44
CA SER A 184 6.25 30.31 -9.32
C SER A 184 6.97 31.45 -10.05
N GLN A 185 8.08 31.94 -9.48
CA GLN A 185 8.91 33.01 -10.03
C GLN A 185 10.08 32.51 -10.89
N LEU A 186 10.37 31.20 -10.88
CA LEU A 186 11.44 30.61 -11.66
C LEU A 186 11.19 30.81 -13.16
N ASP A 187 12.16 31.39 -13.88
CA ASP A 187 12.11 31.48 -15.35
C ASP A 187 12.46 30.12 -15.96
N LEU A 188 11.46 29.50 -16.59
CA LEU A 188 11.56 28.16 -17.15
C LEU A 188 12.50 28.10 -18.35
N MET A 189 12.69 29.24 -19.04
CA MET A 189 13.44 29.35 -20.29
C MET A 189 14.89 29.78 -20.09
N SER A 190 15.24 30.33 -18.92
CA SER A 190 16.60 30.73 -18.61
C SER A 190 17.52 29.52 -18.45
N ALA A 191 18.82 29.72 -18.65
CA ALA A 191 19.83 28.71 -18.38
C ALA A 191 19.76 28.24 -16.92
N VAL A 192 19.91 26.93 -16.71
CA VAL A 192 19.86 26.29 -15.39
C VAL A 192 21.06 26.69 -14.55
N ASP A 193 20.79 27.23 -13.35
CA ASP A 193 21.75 27.25 -12.25
C ASP A 193 21.54 25.99 -11.40
N GLU A 194 22.50 25.07 -11.48
CA GLU A 194 22.44 23.77 -10.78
C GLU A 194 22.42 23.92 -9.25
N THR A 195 23.03 24.99 -8.71
CA THR A 195 23.04 25.25 -7.27
C THR A 195 21.64 25.66 -6.80
N VAL A 196 21.00 26.54 -7.57
CA VAL A 196 19.61 26.95 -7.31
C VAL A 196 18.66 25.76 -7.46
N LEU A 197 18.80 24.96 -8.53
CA LEU A 197 17.95 23.79 -8.74
C LEU A 197 18.09 22.77 -7.60
N THR A 198 19.30 22.49 -7.16
CA THR A 198 19.56 21.55 -6.05
C THR A 198 18.95 22.05 -4.74
N SER A 199 19.04 23.37 -4.47
CA SER A 199 18.40 23.99 -3.31
C SER A 199 16.87 23.88 -3.36
N LEU A 200 16.27 24.18 -4.51
CA LEU A 200 14.82 24.03 -4.73
C LEU A 200 14.38 22.57 -4.59
N ASN A 201 15.16 21.63 -5.12
CA ASN A 201 14.88 20.20 -5.01
C ASN A 201 14.90 19.74 -3.54
N ALA A 202 15.89 20.15 -2.74
CA ALA A 202 15.93 19.82 -1.33
C ALA A 202 14.70 20.33 -0.55
N LYS A 203 14.27 21.57 -0.83
CA LYS A 203 13.04 22.13 -0.26
C LYS A 203 11.80 21.38 -0.74
N PHE A 204 11.76 20.99 -2.02
CA PHE A 204 10.65 20.21 -2.58
C PHE A 204 10.56 18.82 -1.95
N VAL A 205 11.68 18.12 -1.77
CA VAL A 205 11.73 16.84 -1.04
C VAL A 205 11.22 17.01 0.39
N GLN A 206 11.64 18.09 1.09
CA GLN A 206 11.13 18.39 2.42
C GLN A 206 9.61 18.66 2.42
N PHE A 207 9.09 19.37 1.43
CA PHE A 207 7.64 19.58 1.25
C PHE A 207 6.89 18.24 1.08
N LEU A 208 7.42 17.30 0.30
CA LEU A 208 6.82 15.97 0.17
C LEU A 208 6.85 15.21 1.50
N HIS A 209 7.94 15.33 2.28
CA HIS A 209 8.03 14.77 3.63
C HIS A 209 6.98 15.40 4.57
N ASP A 210 6.79 16.72 4.50
CA ASP A 210 5.81 17.44 5.30
C ASP A 210 4.38 17.00 4.95
N CYS A 211 4.06 16.82 3.65
CA CYS A 211 2.81 16.24 3.17
C CYS A 211 2.54 14.85 3.76
N LYS A 212 3.60 14.07 4.00
CA LYS A 212 3.49 12.72 4.55
C LYS A 212 3.38 12.70 6.06
N TYR A 213 4.17 13.51 6.76
CA TYR A 213 4.50 13.26 8.17
C TYR A 213 4.09 14.36 9.16
N LYS A 214 3.89 15.61 8.74
CA LYS A 214 3.82 16.76 9.66
C LYS A 214 2.56 16.86 10.51
N HIS A 215 1.39 16.71 9.89
CA HIS A 215 0.10 16.75 10.57
C HIS A 215 -0.65 15.44 10.32
N SER A 216 -1.57 15.48 9.37
CA SER A 216 -2.23 14.32 8.80
C SER A 216 -1.56 13.95 7.47
N SER A 217 -1.66 12.69 7.10
CA SER A 217 -0.90 12.17 5.97
C SER A 217 -1.70 12.30 4.68
N LEU A 218 -1.22 13.11 3.74
CA LEU A 218 -1.74 13.12 2.38
C LEU A 218 -1.41 11.79 1.69
N SER A 219 -2.34 11.32 0.87
CA SER A 219 -2.25 10.08 0.11
C SER A 219 -1.61 10.28 -1.26
N LEU A 220 -1.94 11.37 -1.97
CA LEU A 220 -1.41 11.63 -3.32
C LEU A 220 -0.08 12.39 -3.25
N ILE A 221 1.03 11.67 -3.13
CA ILE A 221 2.37 12.28 -3.07
C ILE A 221 3.22 11.76 -4.23
N GLN A 222 3.69 12.69 -5.06
CA GLN A 222 4.51 12.42 -6.23
C GLN A 222 5.66 13.45 -6.33
N PRO A 223 6.85 13.05 -6.84
CA PRO A 223 7.20 11.69 -7.25
C PRO A 223 7.49 10.79 -6.04
N GLY A 224 7.00 9.55 -6.06
CA GLY A 224 7.05 8.66 -4.91
C GLY A 224 8.47 8.30 -4.44
N ARG A 225 9.45 8.23 -5.35
CA ARG A 225 10.85 7.91 -5.00
C ARG A 225 11.61 9.10 -4.40
N PHE A 226 11.03 10.30 -4.40
CA PHE A 226 11.63 11.42 -3.67
C PHE A 226 11.48 11.22 -2.16
N LEU A 227 10.37 10.61 -1.72
CA LEU A 227 10.17 10.21 -0.33
C LEU A 227 10.90 8.92 0.02
N LEU A 228 10.82 7.94 -0.87
CA LEU A 228 11.30 6.58 -0.65
C LEU A 228 12.16 6.19 -1.85
N PRO A 229 13.42 6.65 -1.90
CA PRO A 229 14.28 6.42 -3.07
C PRO A 229 14.53 4.94 -3.32
N GLY A 230 14.63 4.14 -2.26
CA GLY A 230 15.09 2.76 -2.37
C GLY A 230 16.52 2.72 -2.91
N SER A 231 16.85 1.68 -3.66
CA SER A 231 18.15 1.52 -4.31
C SER A 231 18.19 2.25 -5.67
N VAL A 232 18.68 3.49 -5.69
CA VAL A 232 18.87 4.29 -6.91
C VAL A 232 20.35 4.37 -7.27
N GLU A 233 20.72 3.89 -8.46
CA GLU A 233 22.11 3.94 -8.95
C GLU A 233 22.52 5.36 -9.36
N ASN A 234 21.61 6.10 -10.00
CA ASN A 234 21.84 7.48 -10.43
C ASN A 234 20.94 8.47 -9.67
N ASN A 235 21.50 9.13 -8.66
CA ASN A 235 20.77 10.12 -7.86
C ASN A 235 20.44 11.42 -8.61
N GLU A 236 21.09 11.70 -9.75
CA GLU A 236 20.74 12.87 -10.58
C GLU A 236 19.31 12.79 -11.11
N LEU A 237 18.77 11.57 -11.25
CA LEU A 237 17.38 11.34 -11.62
C LEU A 237 16.38 11.88 -10.60
N LEU A 238 16.83 12.10 -9.36
CA LEU A 238 16.02 12.66 -8.27
C LEU A 238 16.20 14.18 -8.13
N ASN A 239 16.89 14.83 -9.07
CA ASN A 239 17.13 16.28 -9.05
C ASN A 239 16.26 17.03 -10.08
N PHE A 240 14.96 17.10 -9.82
CA PHE A 240 14.04 17.98 -10.54
C PHE A 240 12.96 18.51 -9.62
N VAL A 241 12.26 19.55 -10.05
CA VAL A 241 11.12 20.15 -9.34
C VAL A 241 9.97 20.36 -10.32
N PRO A 242 8.71 20.40 -9.85
CA PRO A 242 7.59 20.79 -10.70
C PRO A 242 7.75 22.26 -11.09
N LEU A 243 7.59 22.56 -12.38
CA LEU A 243 7.67 23.93 -12.89
C LEU A 243 6.27 24.54 -12.98
N LEU A 244 5.88 25.26 -11.92
CA LEU A 244 4.51 25.77 -11.73
C LEU A 244 4.07 26.82 -12.77
N GLY A 245 4.98 27.26 -13.64
CA GLY A 245 4.72 28.20 -14.73
C GLY A 245 4.46 27.57 -16.10
N CYS A 246 4.44 26.24 -16.23
CA CYS A 246 4.31 25.56 -17.53
C CYS A 246 3.09 26.02 -18.34
N GLN A 247 1.94 26.22 -17.71
CA GLN A 247 0.71 26.66 -18.40
C GLN A 247 0.79 28.07 -19.04
N LYS A 248 1.87 28.83 -18.79
CA LYS A 248 2.11 30.15 -19.41
C LYS A 248 2.71 30.06 -20.82
N TYR A 249 3.16 28.88 -21.24
CA TYR A 249 3.85 28.67 -22.51
C TYR A 249 3.10 27.66 -23.37
N SER A 250 3.16 27.86 -24.68
CA SER A 250 2.72 26.87 -25.66
C SER A 250 3.64 25.64 -25.68
N GLN A 251 3.13 24.53 -26.20
CA GLN A 251 3.93 23.31 -26.36
C GLN A 251 5.11 23.55 -27.32
N GLU A 252 4.93 24.38 -28.35
CA GLU A 252 5.99 24.78 -29.28
C GLU A 252 7.11 25.56 -28.58
N GLU A 253 6.77 26.52 -27.72
CA GLU A 253 7.75 27.30 -26.95
C GLU A 253 8.55 26.40 -25.99
N LEU A 254 7.86 25.54 -25.25
CA LEU A 254 8.52 24.58 -24.35
C LEU A 254 9.42 23.59 -25.11
N ASN A 255 9.00 23.14 -26.29
CA ASN A 255 9.81 22.26 -27.12
C ASN A 255 11.03 22.96 -27.71
N GLY A 256 10.90 24.25 -28.05
CA GLY A 256 11.96 25.11 -28.59
C GLY A 256 12.89 25.72 -27.54
N ALA A 257 12.64 25.50 -26.25
CA ALA A 257 13.51 25.96 -25.16
C ALA A 257 14.95 25.45 -25.33
N ALA A 258 15.93 26.25 -24.93
CA ALA A 258 17.35 25.87 -24.99
C ALA A 258 17.62 24.61 -24.16
N GLU A 259 18.50 23.72 -24.62
CA GLU A 259 18.79 22.43 -23.95
C GLU A 259 19.36 22.58 -22.53
N ASN A 260 19.99 23.72 -22.23
CA ASN A 260 20.48 24.08 -20.91
C ASN A 260 19.47 24.87 -20.08
N SER A 261 18.22 25.01 -20.50
CA SER A 261 17.18 25.70 -19.72
C SER A 261 16.71 24.89 -18.51
N TYR A 262 16.10 25.55 -17.52
CA TYR A 262 15.44 24.87 -16.41
C TYR A 262 14.41 23.84 -16.88
N TYR A 263 13.59 24.19 -17.88
CA TYR A 263 12.60 23.28 -18.46
C TYR A 263 13.23 22.02 -19.03
N LYS A 264 14.21 22.16 -19.93
CA LYS A 264 14.86 21.00 -20.58
C LYS A 264 15.67 20.17 -19.59
N HIS A 265 16.30 20.79 -18.60
CA HIS A 265 17.01 20.06 -17.54
C HIS A 265 16.04 19.20 -16.72
N CYS A 266 14.99 19.80 -16.14
CA CYS A 266 14.02 19.06 -15.34
C CYS A 266 13.25 18.02 -16.17
N GLN A 267 12.92 18.32 -17.43
CA GLN A 267 12.29 17.37 -18.34
C GLN A 267 13.16 16.13 -18.57
N ARG A 268 14.48 16.30 -18.79
CA ARG A 268 15.41 15.17 -18.97
C ARG A 268 15.50 14.32 -17.70
N ASN A 269 15.61 14.93 -16.53
CA ASN A 269 15.67 14.19 -15.26
C ASN A 269 14.35 13.46 -14.98
N TYR A 270 13.20 14.08 -15.23
CA TYR A 270 11.89 13.44 -15.17
C TYR A 270 11.78 12.24 -16.13
N GLN A 271 12.20 12.39 -17.39
CA GLN A 271 12.20 11.29 -18.35
C GLN A 271 13.13 10.15 -17.93
N GLY A 272 14.31 10.50 -17.38
CA GLY A 272 15.24 9.55 -16.79
C GLY A 272 14.62 8.80 -15.61
N TYR A 273 13.96 9.52 -14.70
CA TYR A 273 13.21 8.97 -13.56
C TYR A 273 12.18 7.94 -14.01
N VAL A 274 11.34 8.31 -14.99
CA VAL A 274 10.31 7.42 -15.53
C VAL A 274 10.96 6.19 -16.17
N LYS A 275 11.94 6.38 -17.05
CA LYS A 275 12.57 5.31 -17.84
C LYS A 275 13.40 4.35 -17.00
N GLN A 276 14.09 4.85 -15.97
CA GLN A 276 15.08 4.07 -15.21
C GLN A 276 14.55 3.60 -13.85
N LEU A 277 13.51 4.23 -13.29
CA LEU A 277 12.96 3.85 -11.98
C LEU A 277 11.51 3.33 -12.09
N VAL A 278 10.62 4.09 -12.73
CA VAL A 278 9.19 3.74 -12.79
C VAL A 278 8.94 2.55 -13.73
N ASP A 279 9.50 2.59 -14.94
CA ASP A 279 9.32 1.55 -15.96
C ASP A 279 9.88 0.18 -15.51
N PRO A 280 11.11 0.08 -14.95
CA PRO A 280 11.63 -1.18 -14.45
C PRO A 280 10.84 -1.72 -13.27
N PHE A 281 10.39 -0.87 -12.35
CA PHE A 281 9.48 -1.28 -11.28
C PHE A 281 8.20 -1.88 -11.86
N TYR A 282 7.58 -1.22 -12.85
CA TYR A 282 6.39 -1.74 -13.49
C TYR A 282 6.67 -3.10 -14.15
N LYS A 283 7.68 -3.19 -15.03
CA LYS A 283 7.96 -4.38 -15.83
C LYS A 283 8.45 -5.57 -15.01
N ASN A 284 9.32 -5.35 -14.03
CA ASN A 284 9.98 -6.44 -13.31
C ASN A 284 9.24 -6.82 -12.02
N PHE A 285 8.59 -5.85 -11.38
CA PHE A 285 7.96 -6.05 -10.08
C PHE A 285 6.42 -6.10 -10.19
N PHE A 286 5.80 -5.01 -10.62
CA PHE A 286 4.35 -4.86 -10.58
C PHE A 286 3.64 -5.79 -11.59
N SER A 287 4.19 -5.91 -12.79
CA SER A 287 3.63 -6.74 -13.86
C SER A 287 3.65 -8.23 -13.56
N ARG A 288 4.06 -8.70 -12.37
CA ARG A 288 3.96 -10.11 -11.95
C ARG A 288 2.81 -10.37 -10.98
N ILE A 289 2.15 -9.33 -10.49
CA ILE A 289 1.06 -9.42 -9.52
C ILE A 289 -0.22 -9.93 -10.20
N ASP A 290 -0.81 -10.97 -9.60
CA ASP A 290 -2.06 -11.57 -10.05
C ASP A 290 -3.27 -10.98 -9.30
N ARG A 291 -3.11 -10.61 -8.01
CA ARG A 291 -4.11 -9.89 -7.21
C ARG A 291 -3.51 -8.80 -6.37
N GLN A 292 -4.25 -7.73 -6.16
CA GLN A 292 -3.78 -6.59 -5.40
C GLN A 292 -4.63 -6.38 -4.15
N LEU A 293 -3.94 -6.21 -3.01
CA LEU A 293 -4.51 -5.70 -1.77
C LEU A 293 -4.04 -4.25 -1.56
N VAL A 294 -4.98 -3.33 -1.42
CA VAL A 294 -4.72 -1.91 -1.10
C VAL A 294 -5.23 -1.61 0.30
N LEU A 295 -4.31 -1.37 1.23
CA LEU A 295 -4.63 -1.03 2.62
C LEU A 295 -4.91 0.48 2.75
N VAL A 296 -5.97 0.84 3.47
CA VAL A 296 -6.44 2.23 3.60
C VAL A 296 -6.80 2.53 5.05
N ASP A 297 -6.24 3.60 5.62
CA ASP A 297 -6.60 4.07 6.97
C ASP A 297 -7.76 5.08 6.90
N VAL A 298 -8.97 4.56 6.74
CA VAL A 298 -10.18 5.38 6.54
C VAL A 298 -10.52 6.19 7.78
N VAL A 299 -10.37 5.59 8.97
CA VAL A 299 -10.72 6.22 10.24
C VAL A 299 -9.85 7.44 10.50
N ASN A 300 -8.53 7.31 10.37
CA ASN A 300 -7.62 8.44 10.54
C ASN A 300 -7.84 9.51 9.46
N THR A 301 -8.14 9.10 8.22
CA THR A 301 -8.41 10.05 7.13
C THR A 301 -9.69 10.85 7.40
N LEU A 302 -10.75 10.19 7.87
CA LEU A 302 -12.00 10.86 8.28
C LEU A 302 -11.75 11.86 9.41
N ASN A 303 -10.95 11.48 10.41
CA ASN A 303 -10.53 12.35 11.51
C ASN A 303 -9.69 13.55 11.05
N SER A 304 -8.99 13.42 9.93
CA SER A 304 -8.11 14.46 9.39
C SER A 304 -8.86 15.56 8.64
N GLY A 305 -10.09 15.31 8.22
CA GLY A 305 -10.96 16.31 7.57
C GLY A 305 -11.18 16.11 6.07
N PRO A 306 -12.06 16.95 5.47
CA PRO A 306 -12.55 16.77 4.12
C PRO A 306 -11.44 16.83 3.05
N GLU A 307 -10.43 17.69 3.22
CA GLU A 307 -9.32 17.87 2.27
C GLU A 307 -8.48 16.59 2.15
N TYR A 308 -8.24 15.90 3.28
CA TYR A 308 -7.48 14.64 3.31
C TYR A 308 -8.28 13.48 2.72
N LEU A 309 -9.60 13.48 2.92
CA LEU A 309 -10.48 12.49 2.31
C LEU A 309 -10.53 12.65 0.79
N ASP A 310 -10.63 13.89 0.29
CA ASP A 310 -10.60 14.15 -1.15
C ASP A 310 -9.24 13.79 -1.75
N ASP A 311 -8.15 14.09 -1.05
CA ASP A 311 -6.81 13.69 -1.46
C ASP A 311 -6.65 12.16 -1.58
N MET A 312 -7.17 11.42 -0.59
CA MET A 312 -7.23 9.96 -0.64
C MET A 312 -8.08 9.45 -1.82
N ARG A 313 -9.22 10.09 -2.10
CA ARG A 313 -10.06 9.76 -3.26
C ARG A 313 -9.32 9.99 -4.58
N GLN A 314 -8.57 11.07 -4.71
CA GLN A 314 -7.74 11.34 -5.89
C GLN A 314 -6.63 10.29 -6.02
N ALA A 315 -5.93 9.95 -4.94
CA ALA A 315 -4.93 8.87 -4.94
C ALA A 315 -5.50 7.52 -5.37
N LEU A 316 -6.67 7.14 -4.86
CA LEU A 316 -7.37 5.92 -5.26
C LEU A 316 -7.78 5.94 -6.73
N THR A 317 -8.14 7.11 -7.28
CA THR A 317 -8.45 7.27 -8.71
C THR A 317 -7.21 6.98 -9.56
N SER A 318 -6.07 7.60 -9.24
CA SER A 318 -4.79 7.36 -9.93
C SER A 318 -4.32 5.90 -9.86
N ILE A 319 -4.52 5.27 -8.70
CA ILE A 319 -4.23 3.84 -8.49
C ILE A 319 -5.12 2.96 -9.38
N THR A 320 -6.42 3.27 -9.41
CA THR A 320 -7.41 2.50 -10.17
C THR A 320 -7.16 2.60 -11.68
N GLU A 321 -6.82 3.79 -12.19
CA GLU A 321 -6.39 3.99 -13.58
C GLU A 321 -5.17 3.13 -13.95
N SER A 322 -4.27 2.91 -13.00
CA SER A 322 -3.09 2.05 -13.18
C SER A 322 -3.42 0.55 -13.20
N PHE A 323 -4.61 0.15 -12.76
CA PHE A 323 -5.10 -1.23 -12.84
C PHE A 323 -5.93 -1.49 -14.11
N SER A 324 -6.62 -0.48 -14.64
CA SER A 324 -7.27 -0.55 -15.96
C SER A 324 -6.25 -0.47 -17.08
N TYR A 325 -5.82 -1.61 -17.59
CA TYR A 325 -5.24 -1.68 -18.93
C TYR A 325 -6.35 -2.03 -19.93
N GLY A 326 -6.98 -1.01 -20.51
CA GLY A 326 -7.87 -1.15 -21.66
C GLY A 326 -8.54 0.16 -22.11
N ASN A 327 -8.02 0.80 -23.16
CA ASN A 327 -8.69 0.92 -24.48
C ASN A 327 -8.01 1.91 -25.47
N GLN A 328 -6.91 2.60 -25.12
CA GLN A 328 -6.39 3.67 -26.00
C GLN A 328 -5.18 3.37 -26.89
N ASN A 329 -4.53 2.19 -26.81
CA ASN A 329 -3.46 1.84 -27.76
C ASN A 329 -3.56 0.39 -28.25
N ARG A 330 -4.25 0.20 -29.39
CA ARG A 330 -4.51 -1.09 -30.06
C ARG A 330 -3.28 -1.76 -30.72
N LEU A 331 -2.05 -1.28 -30.47
CA LEU A 331 -0.85 -1.75 -31.18
C LEU A 331 0.25 -2.39 -30.30
N VAL A 332 0.13 -2.39 -28.97
CA VAL A 332 1.14 -3.01 -28.05
C VAL A 332 0.55 -4.16 -27.22
N GLN A 333 -0.61 -4.68 -27.63
CA GLN A 333 -1.43 -5.63 -26.88
C GLN A 333 -0.95 -7.09 -26.97
N LEU A 334 0.36 -7.33 -26.81
CA LEU A 334 0.94 -8.68 -26.69
C LEU A 334 1.11 -9.15 -25.23
N PHE A 335 0.64 -8.37 -24.25
CA PHE A 335 0.60 -8.78 -22.84
C PHE A 335 -0.81 -8.66 -22.26
N LYS A 336 -1.33 -9.80 -21.76
CA LYS A 336 -2.67 -10.01 -21.17
C LYS A 336 -2.84 -9.25 -19.85
N PRO A 337 -4.08 -8.84 -19.49
CA PRO A 337 -4.38 -8.22 -18.20
C PRO A 337 -4.01 -9.19 -17.07
N LYS A 338 -3.28 -8.71 -16.05
CA LYS A 338 -2.67 -9.59 -15.05
C LYS A 338 -3.34 -9.58 -13.69
N ILE A 339 -3.96 -8.46 -13.30
CA ILE A 339 -4.67 -8.38 -12.03
C ILE A 339 -6.14 -8.74 -12.25
N ASP A 340 -6.57 -9.90 -11.75
CA ASP A 340 -7.95 -10.38 -11.91
C ASP A 340 -8.88 -9.88 -10.77
N LYS A 341 -8.32 -9.51 -9.62
CA LYS A 341 -9.06 -9.02 -8.45
C LYS A 341 -8.24 -7.99 -7.66
N VAL A 342 -8.94 -6.91 -7.26
CA VAL A 342 -8.42 -5.86 -6.37
C VAL A 342 -9.29 -5.83 -5.12
N VAL A 343 -8.65 -5.95 -3.95
CA VAL A 343 -9.29 -5.84 -2.63
C VAL A 343 -8.80 -4.56 -1.97
N PHE A 344 -9.73 -3.70 -1.57
CA PHE A 344 -9.45 -2.55 -0.72
C PHE A 344 -9.80 -2.92 0.71
N ALA A 345 -8.89 -2.72 1.65
CA ALA A 345 -9.13 -3.06 3.05
C ALA A 345 -8.93 -1.83 3.94
N ALA A 346 -10.00 -1.43 4.64
CA ALA A 346 -9.92 -0.45 5.70
C ALA A 346 -9.18 -1.06 6.89
N THR A 347 -8.05 -0.49 7.29
CA THR A 347 -7.21 -1.03 8.37
C THR A 347 -7.52 -0.38 9.72
N LYS A 348 -6.97 -0.97 10.79
CA LYS A 348 -7.01 -0.44 12.17
C LYS A 348 -8.42 -0.28 12.74
N ILE A 349 -9.37 -1.10 12.30
CA ILE A 349 -10.75 -1.04 12.82
C ILE A 349 -10.86 -1.45 14.29
N ASP A 350 -9.79 -1.94 14.91
CA ASP A 350 -9.71 -2.07 16.37
C ASP A 350 -9.77 -0.71 17.09
N GLN A 351 -9.58 0.41 16.38
CA GLN A 351 -9.74 1.76 16.93
C GLN A 351 -11.20 2.22 17.03
N VAL A 352 -12.15 1.42 16.56
CA VAL A 352 -13.58 1.72 16.64
C VAL A 352 -14.36 0.53 17.21
N LEU A 353 -15.55 0.80 17.73
CA LEU A 353 -16.47 -0.20 18.26
C LEU A 353 -16.86 -1.20 17.17
N SER A 354 -17.09 -2.45 17.56
CA SER A 354 -17.46 -3.55 16.66
C SER A 354 -18.71 -3.29 15.84
N GLU A 355 -19.65 -2.49 16.35
CA GLU A 355 -20.85 -2.08 15.61
C GLU A 355 -20.56 -1.14 14.43
N ASP A 356 -19.46 -0.37 14.51
CA ASP A 356 -19.06 0.59 13.48
C ASP A 356 -18.12 -0.04 12.43
N HIS A 357 -17.70 -1.30 12.60
CA HIS A 357 -16.81 -1.99 11.66
C HIS A 357 -17.41 -2.07 10.25
N ASP A 358 -18.72 -2.33 10.16
CA ASP A 358 -19.40 -2.35 8.87
C ASP A 358 -19.58 -0.95 8.29
N ALA A 359 -19.77 0.08 9.12
CA ALA A 359 -19.85 1.46 8.67
C ALA A 359 -18.53 1.93 8.05
N VAL A 360 -17.38 1.60 8.66
CA VAL A 360 -16.05 1.84 8.09
C VAL A 360 -15.91 1.17 6.72
N ARG A 361 -16.33 -0.09 6.60
CA ARG A 361 -16.30 -0.85 5.33
C ARG A 361 -17.17 -0.17 4.26
N GLN A 362 -18.38 0.25 4.61
CA GLN A 362 -19.31 0.92 3.70
C GLN A 362 -18.77 2.28 3.25
N LEU A 363 -18.21 3.06 4.17
CA LEU A 363 -17.57 4.34 3.86
C LEU A 363 -16.42 4.18 2.86
N LEU A 364 -15.54 3.19 3.07
CA LEU A 364 -14.51 2.84 2.09
C LEU A 364 -15.14 2.52 0.73
N GLY A 365 -16.20 1.71 0.72
CA GLY A 365 -16.94 1.37 -0.50
C GLY A 365 -17.47 2.59 -1.25
N VAL A 366 -18.00 3.60 -0.55
CA VAL A 366 -18.46 4.85 -1.16
C VAL A 366 -17.31 5.59 -1.84
N ILE A 367 -16.17 5.72 -1.15
CA ILE A 367 -14.99 6.44 -1.66
C ILE A 367 -14.41 5.74 -2.88
N VAL A 368 -14.22 4.43 -2.80
CA VAL A 368 -13.69 3.62 -3.92
C VAL A 368 -14.67 3.64 -5.10
N LYS A 369 -15.98 3.53 -4.86
CA LYS A 369 -16.99 3.62 -5.93
C LYS A 369 -16.95 4.96 -6.66
N GLN A 370 -16.72 6.07 -5.94
CA GLN A 370 -16.54 7.38 -6.57
C GLN A 370 -15.26 7.43 -7.42
N ALA A 371 -14.15 6.86 -6.94
CA ALA A 371 -12.90 6.78 -7.71
C ALA A 371 -13.06 5.95 -9.00
N TYR A 372 -13.75 4.80 -8.94
CA TYR A 372 -14.00 3.93 -10.10
C TYR A 372 -14.92 4.57 -11.15
N LYS A 373 -15.94 5.33 -10.72
CA LYS A 373 -16.81 6.09 -11.64
C LYS A 373 -16.02 7.11 -12.45
N SER A 374 -15.10 7.82 -11.80
CA SER A 374 -14.23 8.80 -12.47
C SER A 374 -13.29 8.14 -13.49
N ALA A 375 -12.81 6.93 -13.18
CA ALA A 375 -11.87 6.19 -14.03
C ALA A 375 -12.52 5.40 -15.20
N GLN A 376 -13.81 5.63 -15.52
CA GLN A 376 -14.55 4.96 -16.62
C GLN A 376 -14.46 3.42 -16.64
N HIS A 377 -14.37 2.77 -15.48
CA HIS A 377 -14.25 1.31 -15.41
C HIS A 377 -15.61 0.62 -15.60
N GLU A 378 -15.78 -0.07 -16.72
CA GLU A 378 -16.83 -1.07 -16.91
C GLU A 378 -16.31 -2.47 -16.53
N GLY A 379 -16.83 -3.06 -15.46
CA GLY A 379 -16.80 -4.53 -15.27
C GLY A 379 -16.10 -5.09 -14.02
N VAL A 380 -15.20 -4.36 -13.33
CA VAL A 380 -14.59 -4.83 -12.07
C VAL A 380 -15.28 -4.16 -10.88
N GLN A 381 -16.01 -4.93 -10.09
CA GLN A 381 -16.58 -4.45 -8.83
C GLN A 381 -15.47 -4.44 -7.77
N PRO A 382 -15.14 -3.28 -7.16
CA PRO A 382 -14.16 -3.24 -6.10
C PRO A 382 -14.67 -4.01 -4.88
N ILE A 383 -13.84 -4.91 -4.36
CA ILE A 383 -14.12 -5.61 -3.10
C ILE A 383 -13.61 -4.73 -1.97
N CYS A 384 -14.47 -4.39 -1.02
CA CYS A 384 -14.11 -3.57 0.13
C CYS A 384 -14.33 -4.34 1.43
N GLU A 385 -13.25 -4.50 2.18
CA GLU A 385 -13.20 -5.17 3.47
C GLU A 385 -12.75 -4.22 4.57
N ALA A 386 -12.92 -4.65 5.82
CA ALA A 386 -12.46 -3.95 7.00
C ALA A 386 -11.73 -4.92 7.93
N THR A 387 -10.54 -4.55 8.41
CA THR A 387 -9.66 -5.43 9.17
C THR A 387 -8.82 -4.70 10.20
N ALA A 388 -8.41 -5.42 11.24
CA ALA A 388 -7.30 -5.03 12.09
C ALA A 388 -6.24 -6.13 12.01
N ALA A 389 -5.07 -5.78 11.46
CA ALA A 389 -3.96 -6.70 11.31
C ALA A 389 -3.50 -7.26 12.67
N VAL A 390 -3.35 -6.38 13.64
CA VAL A 390 -3.03 -6.72 15.03
C VAL A 390 -3.97 -5.92 15.91
N ARG A 391 -4.85 -6.59 16.63
CA ARG A 391 -5.79 -5.99 17.56
C ARG A 391 -5.05 -5.52 18.80
N SER A 392 -4.96 -4.20 18.98
CA SER A 392 -4.28 -3.55 20.09
C SER A 392 -5.24 -3.05 21.18
N SER A 393 -6.55 -3.20 20.95
CA SER A 393 -7.59 -2.60 21.78
C SER A 393 -8.65 -3.61 22.25
N LYS A 394 -9.43 -3.17 23.25
CA LYS A 394 -10.59 -3.85 23.80
C LYS A 394 -11.73 -2.85 23.99
N GLU A 395 -12.95 -3.31 23.82
CA GLU A 395 -14.13 -2.50 24.14
C GLU A 395 -14.32 -2.45 25.65
N ILE A 396 -14.67 -1.27 26.16
CA ILE A 396 -14.96 -1.02 27.57
C ILE A 396 -16.28 -0.28 27.71
N LYS A 397 -16.86 -0.35 28.90
CA LYS A 397 -17.95 0.54 29.30
C LYS A 397 -17.43 1.56 30.31
N HIS A 398 -17.65 2.84 30.06
CA HIS A 398 -17.28 3.93 30.95
C HIS A 398 -18.48 4.84 31.17
N GLN A 399 -18.96 4.96 32.41
CA GLN A 399 -20.09 5.82 32.79
C GLN A 399 -21.39 5.60 31.97
N GLY A 400 -21.61 4.39 31.45
CA GLY A 400 -22.78 4.03 30.64
C GLY A 400 -22.50 4.00 29.13
N ASP A 401 -21.45 4.68 28.68
CA ASP A 401 -21.04 4.73 27.29
C ASP A 401 -20.07 3.60 26.94
N ARG A 402 -20.09 3.18 25.67
CA ARG A 402 -19.09 2.24 25.14
C ARG A 402 -17.91 3.03 24.60
N GLY A 403 -16.71 2.53 24.87
CA GLY A 403 -15.47 3.12 24.39
C GLY A 403 -14.44 2.05 24.06
N ILE A 404 -13.29 2.51 23.59
CA ILE A 404 -12.13 1.70 23.25
C ILE A 404 -11.04 1.95 24.27
N ALA A 405 -10.38 0.89 24.72
CA ALA A 405 -9.20 0.97 25.58
C ALA A 405 -8.04 0.14 25.04
N GLY A 406 -6.82 0.59 25.30
CA GLY A 406 -5.60 -0.07 24.90
C GLY A 406 -4.41 0.37 25.75
N CYS A 407 -3.22 -0.02 25.32
CA CYS A 407 -1.97 0.42 25.96
C CYS A 407 -1.45 1.67 25.26
N GLY A 408 -1.23 2.76 25.99
CA GLY A 408 -0.67 3.99 25.43
C GLY A 408 0.83 3.88 25.18
N VAL A 409 1.39 4.87 24.49
CA VAL A 409 2.83 4.96 24.20
C VAL A 409 3.72 4.93 25.45
N ASN A 410 3.19 5.37 26.60
CA ASN A 410 3.86 5.35 27.90
C ASN A 410 3.72 4.01 28.65
N GLY A 411 3.12 2.98 28.02
CA GLY A 411 2.87 1.67 28.62
C GLY A 411 1.68 1.62 29.58
N LYS A 412 0.94 2.73 29.78
CA LYS A 412 -0.20 2.78 30.69
C LYS A 412 -1.52 2.53 29.94
N PRO A 413 -2.55 1.97 30.58
CA PRO A 413 -3.88 1.88 30.00
C PRO A 413 -4.43 3.27 29.67
N ILE A 414 -4.99 3.40 28.48
CA ILE A 414 -5.70 4.60 28.02
C ILE A 414 -6.99 4.18 27.32
N GLY A 415 -7.99 5.05 27.31
CA GLY A 415 -9.24 4.79 26.59
C GLY A 415 -9.92 6.08 26.14
N TYR A 416 -10.80 5.94 25.16
CA TYR A 416 -11.53 7.05 24.54
C TYR A 416 -12.89 6.57 24.03
N ILE A 417 -13.78 7.54 23.80
CA ILE A 417 -15.04 7.37 23.09
C ILE A 417 -14.87 8.07 21.75
N HIS A 418 -15.34 7.45 20.67
CA HIS A 418 -15.29 8.02 19.32
C HIS A 418 -16.70 8.40 18.85
N PRO A 419 -16.83 9.37 17.92
CA PRO A 419 -18.10 9.62 17.24
C PRO A 419 -18.55 8.39 16.44
N THR A 420 -19.85 8.21 16.26
CA THR A 420 -20.39 7.15 15.41
C THR A 420 -19.87 7.28 13.98
N ILE A 421 -19.32 6.19 13.45
CA ILE A 421 -18.77 6.20 12.09
C ILE A 421 -19.93 6.22 11.07
N PRO A 422 -19.91 7.15 10.09
CA PRO A 422 -20.95 7.25 9.10
C PRO A 422 -20.73 6.24 7.97
N THR A 423 -21.81 5.81 7.32
CA THR A 423 -21.76 4.92 6.14
C THR A 423 -21.54 5.68 4.82
N ARG A 424 -21.50 7.02 4.87
CA ARG A 424 -21.30 7.92 3.74
C ARG A 424 -20.37 9.07 4.13
N ILE A 425 -19.85 9.77 3.14
CA ILE A 425 -19.00 10.95 3.35
C ILE A 425 -19.83 12.03 4.08
N PRO A 426 -19.33 12.60 5.19
CA PRO A 426 -20.02 13.69 5.89
C PRO A 426 -20.13 14.96 5.02
N GLU A 427 -21.13 15.78 5.30
CA GLU A 427 -21.34 17.08 4.64
C GLU A 427 -21.45 18.21 5.67
N GLY A 428 -20.82 19.36 5.38
CA GLY A 428 -20.90 20.57 6.21
C GLY A 428 -20.58 20.31 7.68
N GLU A 429 -21.50 20.69 8.58
CA GLU A 429 -21.32 20.57 10.04
C GLU A 429 -21.19 19.11 10.54
N GLN A 430 -21.54 18.11 9.71
CA GLN A 430 -21.37 16.70 10.07
C GLN A 430 -19.90 16.30 10.26
N TRP A 431 -18.95 17.12 9.76
CA TRP A 431 -17.53 16.91 9.98
C TRP A 431 -17.06 17.22 11.40
N GLN A 432 -17.75 18.12 12.11
CA GLN A 432 -17.29 18.68 13.38
C GLN A 432 -16.93 17.61 14.42
N PRO A 433 -17.75 16.56 14.65
CA PRO A 433 -17.42 15.53 15.63
C PRO A 433 -16.13 14.76 15.30
N PHE A 434 -15.79 14.62 14.02
CA PHE A 434 -14.57 13.93 13.59
C PHE A 434 -13.36 14.83 13.67
N LEU A 435 -13.49 16.15 13.48
CA LEU A 435 -12.39 17.11 13.63
C LEU A 435 -12.01 17.32 15.10
N ASP A 436 -12.98 17.24 16.01
CA ASP A 436 -12.76 17.37 17.46
C ASP A 436 -12.24 16.07 18.10
N TRP A 437 -12.39 14.95 17.41
CA TRP A 437 -11.98 13.65 17.91
C TRP A 437 -10.45 13.54 17.97
N GLN A 438 -9.92 13.22 19.14
CA GLN A 438 -8.49 12.92 19.29
C GLN A 438 -8.29 11.42 19.37
N ILE A 439 -7.70 10.82 18.33
CA ILE A 439 -7.35 9.40 18.31
C ILE A 439 -6.00 9.21 19.02
N PRO A 440 -5.95 8.57 20.21
CA PRO A 440 -4.69 8.35 20.87
C PRO A 440 -3.91 7.20 20.21
N LEU A 441 -2.59 7.30 20.25
CA LEU A 441 -1.71 6.25 19.75
C LEU A 441 -1.66 5.06 20.72
N LEU A 442 -2.07 3.89 20.22
CA LEU A 442 -1.97 2.62 20.94
C LEU A 442 -0.67 1.90 20.58
N ASN A 443 0.00 1.33 21.58
CA ASN A 443 1.08 0.38 21.42
C ASN A 443 0.53 -1.01 21.04
N PRO A 444 1.38 -1.90 20.48
CA PRO A 444 0.98 -3.29 20.25
C PRO A 444 0.49 -4.00 21.53
N PRO A 445 -0.32 -5.07 21.37
CA PRO A 445 -0.81 -5.85 22.50
C PRO A 445 0.35 -6.38 23.37
N GLN A 446 0.17 -6.29 24.68
CA GLN A 446 1.14 -6.74 25.67
C GLN A 446 0.94 -8.23 26.01
N GLY A 447 2.01 -8.90 26.44
CA GLY A 447 1.94 -10.27 26.95
C GLY A 447 2.05 -11.37 25.90
N LEU A 448 2.40 -11.02 24.65
CA LEU A 448 2.75 -12.00 23.61
C LEU A 448 4.22 -12.43 23.74
N SER A 449 4.51 -13.67 23.33
CA SER A 449 5.83 -14.29 23.40
C SER A 449 6.29 -14.79 22.03
N PHE A 450 7.45 -14.29 21.59
CA PHE A 450 8.13 -14.79 20.39
C PHE A 450 8.51 -16.27 20.52
N SER A 451 9.05 -16.66 21.69
CA SER A 451 9.55 -18.02 21.94
C SER A 451 8.43 -19.07 21.98
N ASN A 452 7.24 -18.66 22.43
CA ASN A 452 6.06 -19.54 22.43
C ASN A 452 5.34 -19.55 21.08
N GLN A 453 5.78 -18.71 20.13
CA GLN A 453 5.14 -18.55 18.83
C GLN A 453 3.66 -18.16 18.94
N ASP A 454 3.35 -17.25 19.88
CA ASP A 454 1.99 -16.79 20.11
C ASP A 454 1.38 -16.17 18.83
N VAL A 455 0.13 -16.53 18.56
CA VAL A 455 -0.63 -15.98 17.44
C VAL A 455 -1.01 -14.53 17.72
N LEU A 456 -0.78 -13.66 16.74
CA LEU A 456 -1.16 -12.25 16.84
C LEU A 456 -2.69 -12.13 16.85
N PRO A 457 -3.30 -11.38 17.78
CA PRO A 457 -4.75 -11.19 17.76
C PRO A 457 -5.14 -10.33 16.56
N HIS A 458 -6.20 -10.66 15.82
CA HIS A 458 -6.62 -9.91 14.63
C HIS A 458 -8.14 -9.71 14.56
N ILE A 459 -8.59 -8.93 13.57
CA ILE A 459 -10.00 -8.80 13.19
C ILE A 459 -10.08 -9.00 11.67
N ARG A 460 -10.79 -10.03 11.21
CA ARG A 460 -11.15 -10.28 9.79
C ARG A 460 -10.00 -10.44 8.77
N ILE A 461 -8.79 -10.83 9.19
CA ILE A 461 -7.70 -11.19 8.25
C ILE A 461 -8.10 -12.39 7.39
N ASP A 462 -8.78 -13.35 8.01
CA ASP A 462 -9.34 -14.54 7.39
C ASP A 462 -10.28 -14.25 6.23
N SER A 463 -11.14 -13.23 6.37
CA SER A 463 -12.05 -12.77 5.32
C SER A 463 -11.26 -12.21 4.12
N ILE A 464 -10.26 -11.36 4.37
CA ILE A 464 -9.38 -10.83 3.32
C ILE A 464 -8.60 -11.94 2.63
N LEU A 465 -8.06 -12.89 3.41
CA LEU A 465 -7.34 -14.04 2.88
C LEU A 465 -8.24 -14.89 1.99
N ASN A 466 -9.49 -15.13 2.40
CA ASN A 466 -10.46 -15.85 1.60
C ASN A 466 -10.78 -15.12 0.29
N GLU A 467 -10.93 -13.80 0.31
CA GLU A 467 -11.13 -13.02 -0.91
C GLU A 467 -9.90 -13.06 -1.83
N LEU A 468 -8.70 -13.00 -1.26
CA LEU A 468 -7.47 -12.98 -2.06
C LEU A 468 -7.11 -14.34 -2.64
N ILE A 469 -7.36 -15.46 -1.96
CA ILE A 469 -6.86 -16.77 -2.42
C ILE A 469 -7.82 -17.95 -2.22
N GLY A 470 -8.99 -17.76 -1.61
CA GLY A 470 -9.89 -18.86 -1.23
C GLY A 470 -10.33 -19.75 -2.42
N ASP A 471 -10.57 -19.14 -3.58
CA ASP A 471 -10.90 -19.83 -4.84
C ASP A 471 -9.72 -20.64 -5.41
N LYS A 472 -8.48 -20.28 -5.07
CA LYS A 472 -7.26 -21.00 -5.51
C LYS A 472 -6.92 -22.18 -4.61
N CYS A 473 -7.58 -22.28 -3.46
CA CYS A 473 -7.36 -23.34 -2.49
C CYS A 473 -8.29 -24.56 -2.67
N LEU A 474 -9.07 -24.64 -3.76
CA LEU A 474 -10.08 -25.69 -3.98
C LEU A 474 -9.51 -27.04 -4.47
#